data_AF-A0A1M6BVJ1-F1
#
_entry.id   AF-A0A1M6BVJ1-F1
#
_cell.length_a   1.000
_cell.length_b   1.000
_cell.length_c   1.000
_cell.angle_alpha   90.00
_cell.angle_beta   90.00
_cell.angle_gamma   90.00
#
_symmetry.space_group_name_H-M   'P 1'
#
loop_
_entity.id
_entity.type
_entity.pdbx_description
1 polymer ?
#
loop_
_entity_poly.entity_id
_entity_poly.type
_entity_poly.pdbx_seq_one_letter_code
_entity_poly.pdbx_strand_id
1 'polypeptide(L)'
;MKTLLLVLQLLFTVNIYAQDFTQNEFDKINNDVSRAVYSLAQPLNAAKFSEKFNIADTDFQILEQLNAGEKLTFNDLISENHILPIFFPADKPDELQLTLFAFKALPKRTNEDFNRANYYFVLTTIITLKDGNPFYSNTKLIYKSKSIIDWFLSGYRSYLEKTDPVFRKYKFIPPPPNDLK
;
A
#
# COMPACT_ATOMS: atom_id res chain seq x y z
N MET A 1 21.94 24.55 -52.61
CA MET A 1 20.62 25.01 -52.13
C MET A 1 20.03 23.91 -51.25
N LYS A 2 19.63 24.28 -50.01
CA LYS A 2 18.48 23.78 -49.21
C LYS A 2 18.31 22.25 -49.12
N THR A 3 18.24 21.56 -47.97
CA THR A 3 17.57 21.86 -46.69
C THR A 3 18.02 20.74 -45.74
N LEU A 4 18.74 21.03 -44.66
CA LEU A 4 18.23 21.17 -43.28
C LEU A 4 17.54 19.91 -42.71
N LEU A 5 18.07 19.47 -41.56
CA LEU A 5 17.60 18.49 -40.59
C LEU A 5 16.08 18.22 -40.59
N LEU A 6 15.73 16.95 -40.34
CA LEU A 6 14.81 16.66 -39.24
C LEU A 6 15.30 15.42 -38.47
N VAL A 7 16.05 15.68 -37.40
CA VAL A 7 16.10 14.79 -36.24
C VAL A 7 14.73 14.90 -35.59
N LEU A 8 13.93 13.83 -35.65
CA LEU A 8 12.82 13.66 -34.72
C LEU A 8 13.05 12.33 -34.00
N GLN A 9 13.91 12.39 -32.99
CA GLN A 9 13.88 11.44 -31.88
C GLN A 9 12.49 11.52 -31.25
N LEU A 10 11.55 10.72 -31.75
CA LEU A 10 10.42 10.28 -30.94
C LEU A 10 10.88 9.05 -30.16
N LEU A 11 11.85 9.28 -29.27
CA LEU A 11 11.83 8.59 -27.99
C LEU A 11 10.59 9.15 -27.31
N PHE A 12 9.44 8.55 -27.58
CA PHE A 12 8.36 8.54 -26.60
C PHE A 12 8.93 7.79 -25.39
N THR A 13 9.73 8.49 -24.58
CA THR A 13 9.80 8.18 -23.18
C THR A 13 8.38 8.44 -22.71
N VAL A 14 7.57 7.38 -22.69
CA VAL A 14 6.48 7.29 -21.73
C VAL A 14 7.16 7.67 -20.43
N ASN A 15 6.94 8.91 -19.99
CA ASN A 15 7.27 9.32 -18.65
C ASN A 15 6.38 8.43 -17.80
N ILE A 16 6.88 7.25 -17.46
CA ILE A 16 6.44 6.53 -16.29
C ILE A 16 6.83 7.49 -15.19
N TYR A 17 5.88 8.34 -14.81
CA TYR A 17 6.00 9.22 -13.64
C TYR A 17 6.09 8.31 -12.42
N ALA A 18 7.29 7.76 -12.19
CA ALA A 18 7.72 7.51 -10.84
C ALA A 18 7.76 8.89 -10.20
N GLN A 19 7.05 9.06 -9.09
CA GLN A 19 7.03 10.31 -8.33
C GLN A 19 8.42 10.92 -8.16
N ASP A 20 8.51 12.23 -8.01
CA ASP A 20 9.75 13.05 -8.00
C ASP A 20 10.67 12.78 -6.79
N PHE A 21 10.57 11.62 -6.17
CA PHE A 21 11.47 11.13 -5.15
C PHE A 21 12.72 10.49 -5.76
N THR A 22 13.87 10.82 -5.19
CA THR A 22 15.10 10.05 -5.36
C THR A 22 14.99 8.67 -4.72
N GLN A 23 15.89 7.75 -5.10
CA GLN A 23 15.92 6.42 -4.49
C GLN A 23 16.16 6.48 -2.97
N ASN A 24 17.06 7.36 -2.51
CA ASN A 24 17.36 7.52 -1.09
C ASN A 24 16.14 8.02 -0.29
N GLU A 25 15.35 8.91 -0.88
CA GLU A 25 14.10 9.41 -0.30
C GLU A 25 13.06 8.31 -0.20
N PHE A 26 12.89 7.52 -1.26
CA PHE A 26 11.99 6.37 -1.24
C PHE A 26 12.44 5.32 -0.22
N ASP A 27 13.73 5.00 -0.14
CA ASP A 27 14.26 4.04 0.83
C ASP A 27 14.03 4.53 2.26
N LYS A 28 14.14 5.84 2.51
CA LYS A 28 13.81 6.45 3.80
C LYS A 28 12.32 6.26 4.14
N ILE A 29 11.42 6.50 3.18
CA ILE A 29 9.98 6.27 3.34
C ILE A 29 9.72 4.79 3.63
N ASN A 30 10.26 3.88 2.82
CA ASN A 30 10.03 2.45 2.96
C ASN A 30 10.52 1.89 4.31
N ASN A 31 11.70 2.33 4.78
CA ASN A 31 12.24 1.95 6.08
C ASN A 31 11.40 2.52 7.25
N ASP A 32 10.84 3.71 7.08
CA ASP A 32 9.94 4.32 8.06
C ASP A 32 8.59 3.59 8.15
N VAL A 33 7.99 3.25 7.01
CA VAL A 33 6.78 2.43 6.91
C VAL A 33 7.00 1.04 7.49
N SER A 34 8.11 0.38 7.14
CA SER A 34 8.43 -0.97 7.63
C SER A 34 8.54 -1.01 9.16
N ARG A 35 9.16 0.01 9.77
CA ARG A 35 9.22 0.15 11.23
C ARG A 35 7.84 0.38 11.86
N ALA A 36 6.99 1.17 11.22
CA ALA A 36 5.62 1.38 11.69
C ALA A 36 4.78 0.08 11.59
N VAL A 37 4.85 -0.63 10.47
CA VAL A 37 4.17 -1.93 10.33
C VAL A 37 4.66 -2.94 11.37
N TYR A 38 5.97 -3.00 11.61
CA TYR A 38 6.54 -3.86 12.65
C TYR A 38 6.04 -3.48 14.05
N SER A 39 5.83 -2.19 14.33
CA SER A 39 5.31 -1.77 15.63
C SER A 39 3.88 -2.23 15.87
N LEU A 40 3.04 -2.28 14.84
CA LEU A 40 1.68 -2.82 14.94
C LEU A 40 1.66 -4.32 15.27
N ALA A 41 2.66 -5.07 14.81
CA ALA A 41 2.81 -6.49 15.14
C ALA A 41 3.08 -6.74 16.64
N GLN A 42 3.53 -5.72 17.37
CA GLN A 42 3.75 -5.80 18.81
C GLN A 42 2.51 -5.28 19.57
N PRO A 43 1.84 -6.10 20.41
CA PRO A 43 0.57 -5.76 21.07
C PRO A 43 0.56 -4.43 21.84
N LEU A 44 1.71 -4.03 22.40
CA LEU A 44 1.86 -2.81 23.22
C LEU A 44 2.13 -1.52 22.40
N ASN A 45 2.12 -1.58 21.07
CA ASN A 45 2.59 -0.48 20.22
C ASN A 45 1.56 0.00 19.16
N ALA A 46 0.29 -0.43 19.25
CA ALA A 46 -0.79 0.06 18.36
C ALA A 46 -0.93 1.59 18.40
N ALA A 47 -0.74 2.21 19.57
CA ALA A 47 -0.76 3.66 19.73
C ALA A 47 0.33 4.35 18.89
N LYS A 48 1.55 3.80 18.82
CA LYS A 48 2.64 4.35 18.00
C LYS A 48 2.33 4.25 16.50
N PHE A 49 1.70 3.16 16.08
CA PHE A 49 1.22 3.03 14.70
C PHE A 49 0.16 4.08 14.39
N SER A 50 -0.81 4.26 15.30
CA SER A 50 -1.89 5.25 15.16
C SER A 50 -1.37 6.67 15.05
N GLU A 51 -0.46 7.06 15.96
CA GLU A 51 0.19 8.37 15.94
C GLU A 51 0.97 8.58 14.65
N LYS A 52 1.74 7.58 14.22
CA LYS A 52 2.58 7.66 13.01
C LYS A 52 1.77 7.93 11.75
N PHE A 53 0.63 7.26 11.61
CA PHE A 53 -0.27 7.43 10.47
C PHE A 53 -1.35 8.48 10.72
N ASN A 54 -1.29 9.26 11.81
CA ASN A 54 -2.29 10.27 12.16
C ASN A 54 -3.74 9.74 12.06
N ILE A 55 -3.96 8.54 12.60
CA ILE A 55 -5.26 7.87 12.58
C ILE A 55 -6.16 8.53 13.63
N ALA A 56 -7.40 8.83 13.26
CA ALA A 56 -8.37 9.42 14.18
C ALA A 56 -8.67 8.50 15.36
N ASP A 57 -8.91 9.08 16.55
CA ASP A 57 -9.16 8.32 17.79
C ASP A 57 -10.29 7.27 17.66
N THR A 58 -11.32 7.58 16.88
CA THR A 58 -12.43 6.66 16.60
C THR A 58 -11.99 5.42 15.83
N ASP A 59 -11.06 5.59 14.88
CA ASP A 59 -10.48 4.49 14.09
C ASP A 59 -9.38 3.76 14.86
N PHE A 60 -8.68 4.45 15.77
CA PHE A 60 -7.72 3.85 16.69
C PHE A 60 -8.38 2.79 17.58
N GLN A 61 -9.55 3.07 18.17
CA GLN A 61 -10.29 2.09 18.97
C GLN A 61 -10.63 0.82 18.17
N ILE A 62 -10.93 0.96 16.88
CA ILE A 62 -11.17 -0.19 16.00
C ILE A 62 -9.87 -0.97 15.77
N LEU A 63 -8.74 -0.30 15.56
CA LEU A 63 -7.44 -0.96 15.44
C LEU A 63 -7.05 -1.70 16.72
N GLU A 64 -7.30 -1.12 17.90
CA GLU A 64 -7.07 -1.79 19.18
C GLU A 64 -7.94 -3.05 19.30
N GLN A 65 -9.24 -2.97 18.97
CA GLN A 65 -10.13 -4.14 18.98
C GLN A 65 -9.65 -5.24 18.01
N LEU A 66 -9.19 -4.86 16.81
CA LEU A 66 -8.63 -5.81 15.85
C LEU A 66 -7.33 -6.45 16.36
N ASN A 67 -6.51 -5.70 17.10
CA ASN A 67 -5.20 -6.11 17.61
C ASN A 67 -5.23 -6.79 19.00
N ALA A 68 -6.32 -6.68 19.77
CA ALA A 68 -6.47 -7.23 21.12
C ALA A 68 -6.60 -8.78 21.17
N GLY A 69 -6.17 -9.49 20.13
CA GLY A 69 -6.10 -10.95 20.11
C GLY A 69 -7.38 -11.68 19.68
N GLU A 70 -8.47 -10.97 19.32
CA GLU A 70 -9.68 -11.64 18.80
C GLU A 70 -9.57 -12.00 17.31
N LYS A 71 -8.72 -11.31 16.52
CA LYS A 71 -8.59 -11.54 15.06
C LYS A 71 -7.18 -11.43 14.47
N LEU A 72 -6.25 -10.71 15.10
CA LEU A 72 -4.89 -10.48 14.60
C LEU A 72 -3.83 -10.85 15.64
N THR A 73 -2.97 -11.79 15.29
CA THR A 73 -1.71 -12.04 15.99
C THR A 73 -0.63 -12.13 14.92
N PHE A 74 0.31 -11.19 14.89
CA PHE A 74 1.40 -11.14 13.92
C PHE A 74 2.72 -11.74 14.45
N ASN A 75 2.69 -12.27 15.68
CA ASN A 75 3.89 -12.59 16.46
C ASN A 75 4.53 -13.96 16.18
N ASP A 76 3.98 -14.77 15.27
CA ASP A 76 4.52 -16.09 14.98
C ASP A 76 5.05 -16.19 13.55
N LEU A 77 6.21 -16.83 13.37
CA LEU A 77 6.79 -17.25 12.09
C LEU A 77 5.84 -18.17 11.26
N ILE A 78 4.73 -18.59 11.85
CA ILE A 78 3.69 -19.47 11.29
C ILE A 78 2.38 -18.68 11.01
N SER A 79 2.32 -17.39 11.34
CA SER A 79 1.12 -16.57 11.14
C SER A 79 0.81 -16.37 9.65
N GLU A 80 -0.35 -16.87 9.21
CA GLU A 80 -0.95 -16.55 7.91
C GLU A 80 -1.42 -15.08 7.83
N ASN A 81 -1.34 -14.31 8.92
CA ASN A 81 -1.67 -12.89 8.94
C ASN A 81 -0.49 -12.06 8.48
N HIS A 82 -0.75 -11.16 7.54
CA HIS A 82 0.24 -10.29 6.92
C HIS A 82 -0.26 -8.84 6.95
N ILE A 83 0.69 -7.90 7.08
CA ILE A 83 0.48 -6.50 6.73
C ILE A 83 1.39 -6.19 5.54
N LEU A 84 0.79 -5.90 4.40
CA LEU A 84 1.52 -5.64 3.17
C LEU A 84 1.44 -4.16 2.79
N PRO A 85 2.55 -3.41 2.81
CA PRO A 85 2.61 -2.07 2.27
C PRO A 85 2.73 -2.08 0.74
N ILE A 86 1.92 -1.27 0.07
CA ILE A 86 1.98 -1.04 -1.38
C ILE A 86 1.97 0.46 -1.65
N PHE A 87 2.89 0.91 -2.50
CA PHE A 87 3.01 2.31 -2.91
C PHE A 87 2.45 2.52 -4.31
N PHE A 88 1.73 3.63 -4.49
CA PHE A 88 1.14 4.06 -5.75
C PHE A 88 1.54 5.52 -6.02
N PRO A 89 1.65 5.93 -7.30
CA PRO A 89 1.69 7.35 -7.64
C PRO A 89 0.44 8.06 -7.09
N ALA A 90 0.65 9.24 -6.52
CA ALA A 90 -0.40 10.17 -6.11
C ALA A 90 -0.59 11.23 -7.21
N ASP A 91 -1.57 12.12 -7.02
CA ASP A 91 -1.89 13.15 -8.01
C ASP A 91 -0.79 14.22 -8.16
N LYS A 92 -0.01 14.46 -7.09
CA LYS A 92 1.09 15.43 -7.09
C LYS A 92 2.46 14.76 -7.19
N PRO A 93 3.44 15.35 -7.90
CA PRO A 93 4.77 14.77 -8.09
C PRO A 93 5.54 14.45 -6.80
N ASP A 94 5.35 15.26 -5.76
CA ASP A 94 6.04 15.21 -4.47
C ASP A 94 5.28 14.42 -3.39
N GLU A 95 4.28 13.63 -3.80
CA GLU A 95 3.45 12.82 -2.92
C GLU A 95 3.56 11.33 -3.27
N LEU A 96 3.31 10.42 -2.34
CA LEU A 96 3.15 8.99 -2.62
C LEU A 96 1.88 8.50 -1.92
N GLN A 97 1.07 7.70 -2.59
CA GLN A 97 -0.02 7.01 -1.92
C GLN A 97 0.50 5.69 -1.37
N LEU A 98 0.38 5.49 -0.05
CA LEU A 98 0.60 4.22 0.60
C LEU A 98 -0.75 3.56 0.88
N THR A 99 -0.84 2.26 0.58
CA THR A 99 -1.92 1.39 1.01
C THR A 99 -1.34 0.24 1.81
N LEU A 100 -1.80 0.08 3.05
CA LEU A 100 -1.47 -1.07 3.91
C LEU A 100 -2.65 -2.04 3.89
N PHE A 101 -2.38 -3.29 3.52
CA PHE A 101 -3.35 -4.37 3.58
C PHE A 101 -3.06 -5.26 4.79
N ALA A 102 -3.94 -5.29 5.77
CA ALA A 102 -3.91 -6.31 6.81
C ALA A 102 -4.86 -7.44 6.43
N PHE A 103 -4.33 -8.64 6.24
CA PHE A 103 -5.13 -9.79 5.81
C PHE A 103 -4.55 -11.10 6.31
N LYS A 104 -5.39 -12.15 6.29
CA LYS A 104 -5.00 -13.54 6.48
C LYS A 104 -4.97 -14.25 5.14
N ALA A 105 -3.81 -14.77 4.72
CA ALA A 105 -3.72 -15.63 3.55
C ALA A 105 -4.57 -16.89 3.78
N LEU A 106 -5.30 -17.31 2.75
CA LEU A 106 -6.11 -18.53 2.78
C LEU A 106 -5.54 -19.55 1.78
N PRO A 107 -5.64 -20.85 2.07
CA PRO A 107 -5.27 -21.87 1.10
C PRO A 107 -6.15 -21.75 -0.15
N LYS A 108 -5.52 -21.95 -1.31
CA LYS A 108 -6.21 -22.08 -2.58
C LYS A 108 -7.09 -23.32 -2.58
N ARG A 109 -8.25 -23.25 -3.24
CA ARG A 109 -9.04 -24.43 -3.57
C ARG A 109 -8.49 -25.09 -4.83
N THR A 110 -8.90 -26.33 -5.04
CA THR A 110 -8.57 -27.07 -6.27
C THR A 110 -9.04 -26.28 -7.49
N ASN A 111 -8.15 -26.12 -8.48
CA ASN A 111 -8.38 -25.38 -9.73
C ASN A 111 -8.53 -23.85 -9.60
N GLU A 112 -8.05 -23.23 -8.53
CA GLU A 112 -7.93 -21.77 -8.44
C GLU A 112 -6.52 -21.29 -8.82
N ASP A 113 -6.43 -20.37 -9.77
CA ASP A 113 -5.15 -19.76 -10.18
C ASP A 113 -4.77 -18.55 -9.30
N PHE A 114 -5.72 -17.97 -8.57
CA PHE A 114 -5.51 -16.79 -7.72
C PHE A 114 -5.26 -17.16 -6.25
N ASN A 115 -4.58 -16.29 -5.50
CA ASN A 115 -4.45 -16.44 -4.04
C ASN A 115 -5.71 -15.93 -3.34
N ARG A 116 -6.02 -16.47 -2.17
CA ARG A 116 -7.19 -16.07 -1.38
C ARG A 116 -6.73 -15.40 -0.09
N ALA A 117 -7.48 -14.43 0.41
CA ALA A 117 -7.09 -13.67 1.60
C ALA A 117 -8.28 -13.06 2.33
N ASN A 118 -8.45 -13.30 3.63
CA ASN A 118 -9.45 -12.60 4.44
C ASN A 118 -8.91 -11.26 4.95
N TYR A 119 -9.49 -10.14 4.54
CA TYR A 119 -9.01 -8.80 4.89
C TYR A 119 -9.59 -8.33 6.23
N TYR A 120 -8.70 -7.79 7.08
CA TYR A 120 -9.04 -7.20 8.36
C TYR A 120 -9.24 -5.69 8.24
N PHE A 121 -8.30 -5.01 7.57
CA PHE A 121 -8.43 -3.60 7.24
C PHE A 121 -7.56 -3.23 6.04
N VAL A 122 -7.90 -2.10 5.44
CA VAL A 122 -7.09 -1.37 4.47
C VAL A 122 -6.85 0.03 5.02
N LEU A 123 -5.59 0.45 5.12
CA LEU A 123 -5.23 1.82 5.46
C LEU A 123 -4.66 2.50 4.24
N THR A 124 -5.25 3.61 3.81
CA THR A 124 -4.70 4.45 2.74
C THR A 124 -4.23 5.77 3.29
N THR A 125 -3.07 6.25 2.87
CA THR A 125 -2.52 7.54 3.30
C THR A 125 -1.69 8.16 2.20
N ILE A 126 -1.60 9.50 2.18
CA ILE A 126 -0.65 10.24 1.37
C ILE A 126 0.61 10.48 2.20
N ILE A 127 1.76 10.24 1.58
CA ILE A 127 3.09 10.45 2.13
C ILE A 127 3.71 11.63 1.40
N THR A 128 4.30 12.55 2.16
CA THR A 128 5.11 13.66 1.66
C THR A 128 6.42 13.69 2.44
N LEU A 129 7.45 14.34 1.91
CA LEU A 129 8.65 14.65 2.70
C LEU A 129 8.57 16.07 3.22
N LYS A 130 8.59 16.23 4.55
CA LYS A 130 8.72 17.53 5.23
C LYS A 130 10.05 17.57 5.96
N ASP A 131 10.87 18.56 5.65
CA ASP A 131 12.24 18.68 6.18
C ASP A 131 13.04 17.37 6.03
N GLY A 132 12.85 16.71 4.88
CA GLY A 132 13.45 15.43 4.53
C GLY A 132 12.88 14.21 5.27
N ASN A 133 11.83 14.35 6.10
CA ASN A 133 11.24 13.25 6.87
C ASN A 133 9.84 12.86 6.34
N PRO A 134 9.48 11.56 6.34
CA PRO A 134 8.13 11.13 5.94
C PRO A 134 7.05 11.73 6.85
N PHE A 135 6.08 12.39 6.22
CA PHE A 135 4.88 12.93 6.83
C PHE A 135 3.64 12.31 6.19
N TYR A 136 2.73 11.82 7.04
CA TYR A 136 1.54 11.07 6.63
C TYR A 136 0.30 11.95 6.80
N SER A 137 -0.57 11.95 5.79
CA SER A 137 -1.78 12.76 5.77
C SER A 137 -2.90 12.10 4.99
N ASN A 138 -4.13 12.62 5.13
CA ASN A 138 -5.33 12.11 4.48
C ASN A 138 -5.54 10.61 4.72
N THR A 139 -5.20 10.17 5.93
CA THR A 139 -5.25 8.77 6.32
C THR A 139 -6.69 8.32 6.48
N LYS A 140 -7.01 7.17 5.90
CA LYS A 140 -8.33 6.55 5.98
C LYS A 140 -8.16 5.08 6.36
N LEU A 141 -8.89 4.64 7.37
CA LEU A 141 -9.00 3.24 7.74
C LEU A 141 -10.31 2.66 7.21
N ILE A 142 -10.21 1.58 6.43
CA ILE A 142 -11.34 0.86 5.87
C ILE A 142 -11.34 -0.55 6.47
N TYR A 143 -12.27 -0.82 7.39
CA TYR A 143 -12.29 -2.07 8.16
C TYR A 143 -13.60 -2.86 8.01
N LYS A 144 -14.67 -2.24 7.50
CA LYS A 144 -15.94 -2.94 7.26
C LYS A 144 -15.81 -3.80 6.02
N SER A 145 -16.17 -5.09 6.13
CA SER A 145 -16.05 -6.07 5.04
C SER A 145 -16.65 -5.57 3.72
N LYS A 146 -17.89 -5.04 3.73
CA LYS A 146 -18.52 -4.45 2.54
C LYS A 146 -17.70 -3.29 1.96
N SER A 147 -17.22 -2.38 2.80
CA SER A 147 -16.42 -1.23 2.36
C SER A 147 -15.06 -1.64 1.79
N ILE A 148 -14.44 -2.70 2.33
CA ILE A 148 -13.21 -3.27 1.76
C ILE A 148 -13.49 -3.86 0.38
N ILE A 149 -14.58 -4.62 0.22
CA ILE A 149 -15.00 -5.19 -1.07
C ILE A 149 -15.28 -4.05 -2.07
N ASP A 150 -16.09 -3.07 -1.69
CA ASP A 150 -16.43 -1.92 -2.55
C ASP A 150 -15.17 -1.14 -2.96
N TRP A 151 -14.23 -0.93 -2.03
CA TRP A 151 -12.94 -0.29 -2.31
C TRP A 151 -12.12 -1.11 -3.32
N PHE A 152 -11.99 -2.43 -3.10
CA PHE A 152 -11.27 -3.32 -4.03
C PHE A 152 -11.89 -3.31 -5.42
N LEU A 153 -13.21 -3.47 -5.52
CA LEU A 153 -13.94 -3.48 -6.78
C LEU A 153 -13.83 -2.14 -7.53
N SER A 154 -13.80 -1.01 -6.80
CA SER A 154 -13.59 0.30 -7.39
C SER A 154 -12.17 0.50 -7.96
N GLY A 155 -11.15 -0.12 -7.33
CA GLY A 155 -9.76 -0.08 -7.78
C GLY A 155 -9.43 -1.08 -8.89
N TYR A 156 -10.12 -2.22 -8.94
CA TYR A 156 -9.73 -3.39 -9.74
C TYR A 156 -9.65 -3.14 -11.24
N ARG A 157 -10.52 -2.27 -11.79
CA ARG A 157 -10.50 -1.94 -13.23
C ARG A 157 -9.20 -1.25 -13.69
N SER A 158 -8.49 -0.58 -12.78
CA SER A 158 -7.24 0.14 -13.08
C SER A 158 -6.03 -0.38 -12.26
N TYR A 159 -6.25 -1.38 -11.40
CA TYR A 159 -5.25 -1.91 -10.48
C TYR A 159 -4.04 -2.45 -11.24
N LEU A 160 -4.25 -3.40 -12.15
CA LEU A 160 -3.18 -3.96 -12.98
C LEU A 160 -2.48 -2.89 -13.84
N GLU A 161 -3.22 -1.94 -14.43
CA GLU A 161 -2.64 -0.88 -15.26
C GLU A 161 -1.77 0.11 -14.47
N LYS A 162 -2.16 0.46 -13.23
CA LYS A 162 -1.45 1.46 -12.40
C LYS A 162 -0.26 0.87 -11.65
N THR A 163 -0.29 -0.42 -11.35
CA THR A 163 0.79 -1.06 -10.59
C THR A 163 1.87 -1.67 -11.47
N ASP A 164 1.57 -1.98 -12.74
CA ASP A 164 2.53 -2.55 -13.70
C ASP A 164 3.82 -1.72 -13.90
N PRO A 165 3.80 -0.37 -13.94
CA PRO A 165 5.03 0.41 -14.05
C PRO A 165 5.94 0.31 -12.81
N VAL A 166 5.35 0.21 -11.61
CA VAL A 166 6.07 0.00 -10.35
C VAL A 166 6.57 -1.45 -10.26
N PHE A 167 5.78 -2.43 -10.73
CA PHE A 167 6.17 -3.84 -10.79
C PHE A 167 7.37 -4.08 -11.70
N ARG A 168 7.37 -3.49 -12.90
CA ARG A 168 8.50 -3.60 -13.83
C ARG A 168 9.75 -2.93 -13.28
N LYS A 169 9.59 -1.79 -12.59
CA LYS A 169 10.71 -1.02 -12.03
C LYS A 169 11.32 -1.66 -10.78
N TYR A 170 10.50 -2.27 -9.90
CA TYR A 170 10.94 -2.73 -8.58
C TYR A 170 10.69 -4.21 -8.26
N LYS A 171 10.20 -5.02 -9.22
CA LYS A 171 10.00 -6.48 -9.11
C LYS A 171 9.15 -6.94 -7.92
N PHE A 172 8.00 -6.29 -7.69
CA PHE A 172 7.08 -6.63 -6.60
C PHE A 172 5.79 -7.29 -7.13
N ILE A 173 5.20 -8.24 -6.39
CA ILE A 173 3.96 -8.96 -6.77
C ILE A 173 2.79 -8.46 -5.90
N PRO A 174 1.68 -7.98 -6.50
CA PRO A 174 0.51 -7.54 -5.73
C PRO A 174 -0.27 -8.71 -5.12
N PRO A 175 -0.93 -8.51 -3.97
CA PRO A 175 -1.89 -9.46 -3.44
C PRO A 175 -3.21 -9.40 -4.25
N PRO A 176 -3.88 -10.54 -4.48
CA PRO A 176 -5.16 -10.58 -5.20
C PRO A 176 -6.36 -10.14 -4.33
N PRO A 177 -7.48 -9.72 -4.95
CA PRO A 177 -8.69 -9.30 -4.25
C PRO A 177 -9.40 -10.49 -3.57
N ASN A 178 -10.24 -10.19 -2.56
CA ASN A 178 -10.99 -11.21 -1.81
C ASN A 178 -12.22 -11.72 -2.59
N ASP A 179 -12.54 -13.00 -2.40
CA ASP A 179 -13.56 -13.78 -3.11
C ASP A 179 -14.90 -13.04 -3.32
N LEU A 180 -15.29 -12.83 -4.60
CA LEU A 180 -16.70 -12.70 -4.98
C LEU A 180 -17.31 -14.11 -5.04
N LYS A 181 -18.39 -14.33 -4.30
CA LYS A 181 -19.25 -15.51 -4.44
C LYS A 181 -19.90 -15.56 -5.82
#